data_AF-T1CFR4-F1
#
_entry.id   AF-T1CFR4-F1
#
_cell.length_a   1.000
_cell.length_b   1.000
_cell.length_c   1.000
_cell.angle_alpha   90.00
_cell.angle_beta   90.00
_cell.angle_gamma   90.00
#
_symmetry.space_group_name_H-M   'P 1'
#
loop_
_entity.id
_entity.type
_entity.pdbx_description
1 polymer ?
#
loop_
_entity_poly.entity_id
_entity_poly.type
_entity_poly.pdbx_seq_one_letter_code
_entity_poly.pdbx_strand_id
1 'polypeptide(L)'
;MNWQTLWSYRHLVANLVRKDIRVRYMGAALGFAWSLANPLVITIMYLLVFTYVFPSNQPDYPLFMVTGMIHWTLFSQVTVQSSDLLVANSGLVKKIYFPRLLVPTANLLTNLTLWIGAFAIYLTLFAMVLGGHFAVIQLLYPLYLALFLVVVWGLSLFLCTLFVHF
;
A
#
# COMPACT_ATOMS: atom_id res chain seq x y z
N MET A 1 -3.27 -8.91 -27.07
CA MET A 1 -3.02 -9.28 -25.65
C MET A 1 -4.03 -10.36 -25.27
N ASN A 2 -3.65 -11.64 -25.29
CA ASN A 2 -4.61 -12.74 -25.08
C ASN A 2 -4.89 -12.92 -23.58
N TRP A 3 -6.10 -12.59 -23.11
CA TRP A 3 -6.53 -12.75 -21.71
C TRP A 3 -6.37 -14.18 -21.16
N GLN A 4 -6.42 -15.19 -22.04
CA GLN A 4 -6.18 -16.59 -21.69
C GLN A 4 -4.75 -16.85 -21.19
N THR A 5 -3.75 -16.09 -21.68
CA THR A 5 -2.37 -16.20 -21.20
C THR A 5 -2.18 -15.57 -19.82
N LEU A 6 -2.88 -14.47 -19.50
CA LEU A 6 -2.83 -13.87 -18.17
C LEU A 6 -3.32 -14.83 -17.07
N TRP A 7 -4.32 -15.65 -17.37
CA TRP A 7 -4.84 -16.64 -16.43
C TRP A 7 -3.88 -17.80 -16.15
N SER A 8 -3.08 -18.22 -17.14
CA SER A 8 -2.08 -19.28 -16.94
C SER A 8 -0.92 -18.83 -16.03
N TYR A 9 -0.61 -17.53 -16.02
CA TYR A 9 0.43 -16.96 -15.15
C TYR A 9 -0.01 -16.68 -13.71
N ARG A 10 -1.26 -16.96 -13.31
CA ARG A 10 -1.73 -16.76 -11.92
C ARG A 10 -0.86 -17.49 -10.89
N HIS A 11 -0.35 -18.67 -11.22
CA HIS A 11 0.54 -19.44 -10.36
C HIS A 11 1.91 -18.76 -10.23
N LEU A 12 2.36 -18.10 -11.28
CA LEU A 12 3.60 -17.34 -11.29
C LEU A 12 3.47 -16.05 -10.47
N VAL A 13 2.36 -15.33 -10.59
CA VAL A 13 2.01 -14.19 -9.72
C VAL A 13 1.97 -14.63 -8.27
N ALA A 14 1.24 -15.71 -7.97
CA ALA A 14 1.15 -16.25 -6.62
C ALA A 14 2.53 -16.65 -6.06
N ASN A 15 3.41 -17.20 -6.90
CA ASN A 15 4.78 -17.55 -6.50
C ASN A 15 5.65 -16.32 -6.26
N LEU A 16 5.53 -15.27 -7.08
CA LEU A 16 6.24 -14.01 -6.85
C LEU A 16 5.74 -13.29 -5.61
N VAL A 17 4.42 -13.20 -5.43
CA VAL A 17 3.80 -12.68 -4.20
C VAL A 17 4.29 -13.47 -3.00
N ARG A 18 4.24 -14.81 -3.05
CA ARG A 18 4.75 -15.68 -1.96
C ARG A 18 6.24 -15.48 -1.71
N LYS A 19 7.05 -15.34 -2.77
CA LYS A 19 8.49 -15.09 -2.65
C LYS A 19 8.75 -13.74 -2.01
N ASP A 20 8.12 -12.68 -2.49
CA ASP A 20 8.33 -11.32 -2.00
C ASP A 20 7.84 -11.18 -0.56
N ILE A 21 6.69 -11.78 -0.23
CA ILE A 21 6.24 -11.95 1.16
C ILE A 21 7.29 -12.73 1.95
N ARG A 22 7.71 -13.91 1.49
CA ARG A 22 8.68 -14.73 2.25
C ARG A 22 10.02 -14.01 2.46
N VAL A 23 10.54 -13.29 1.47
CA VAL A 23 11.78 -12.51 1.59
C VAL A 23 11.59 -11.34 2.56
N ARG A 24 10.45 -10.64 2.48
CA ARG A 24 10.12 -9.52 3.36
C ARG A 24 9.80 -9.95 4.80
N TYR A 25 9.35 -11.19 4.97
CA TYR A 25 8.92 -11.78 6.25
C TYR A 25 9.77 -12.99 6.68
N MET A 26 10.98 -13.19 6.14
CA MET A 26 11.94 -14.11 6.75
C MET A 26 12.45 -13.44 8.03
N GLY A 27 11.90 -13.87 9.17
CA GLY A 27 11.91 -13.10 10.43
C GLY A 27 10.60 -12.35 10.72
N ALA A 28 9.46 -12.93 10.28
CA ALA A 28 8.13 -12.34 10.10
C ALA A 28 7.66 -11.32 11.14
N ALA A 29 7.98 -11.52 12.42
CA ALA A 29 7.60 -10.58 13.48
C ALA A 29 8.29 -9.22 13.32
N LEU A 30 9.60 -9.20 13.04
CA LEU A 30 10.38 -7.96 12.98
C LEU A 30 10.06 -7.15 11.72
N GLY A 31 9.92 -7.82 10.57
CA GLY A 31 9.57 -7.16 9.31
C GLY A 31 8.14 -6.60 9.31
N PHE A 32 7.18 -7.35 9.87
CA PHE A 32 5.80 -6.86 10.04
C PHE A 32 5.73 -5.70 11.03
N ALA A 33 6.33 -5.85 12.21
CA ALA A 33 6.40 -4.80 13.21
C ALA A 33 7.05 -3.53 12.64
N TRP A 34 8.14 -3.66 11.88
CA TRP A 34 8.80 -2.52 11.25
C TRP A 34 7.93 -1.82 10.20
N SER A 35 7.22 -2.60 9.37
CA SER A 35 6.33 -2.05 8.34
C SER A 35 5.19 -1.21 8.93
N LEU A 36 4.76 -1.53 10.16
CA LEU A 36 3.74 -0.77 10.89
C LEU A 36 4.36 0.35 11.73
N ALA A 37 5.53 0.12 12.35
CA ALA A 37 6.21 1.07 13.20
C ALA A 37 6.60 2.36 12.46
N ASN A 38 7.12 2.24 11.23
CA ASN A 38 7.55 3.40 10.46
C ASN A 38 6.40 4.41 10.20
N PRO A 39 5.25 4.00 9.62
CA PRO A 39 4.06 4.85 9.53
C PRO A 39 3.62 5.44 10.88
N LEU A 40 3.63 4.66 11.94
CA LEU A 40 3.19 5.10 13.26
C LEU A 40 4.09 6.19 13.84
N VAL A 41 5.41 6.03 13.76
CA VAL A 41 6.37 7.02 14.22
C VAL A 41 6.18 8.35 13.47
N ILE A 42 6.06 8.29 12.15
CA ILE A 42 5.81 9.48 11.32
C ILE A 42 4.47 10.12 11.69
N THR A 43 3.43 9.32 11.90
CA THR A 43 2.11 9.83 12.31
C THR A 43 2.18 10.54 13.65
N ILE A 44 2.76 9.90 14.67
CA ILE A 44 2.91 10.48 16.01
C ILE A 44 3.72 11.77 15.96
N MET A 45 4.82 11.78 15.18
CA MET A 45 5.62 12.98 15.00
C MET A 45 4.77 14.13 14.43
N TYR A 46 4.00 13.89 13.37
CA TYR A 46 3.12 14.92 12.82
C TYR A 46 2.03 15.33 13.80
N LEU A 47 1.42 14.39 14.52
CA LEU A 47 0.45 14.70 15.57
C LEU A 47 1.04 15.64 16.61
N LEU A 48 2.23 15.33 17.14
CA LEU A 48 2.88 16.16 18.14
C LEU A 48 3.22 17.55 17.61
N VAL A 49 3.80 17.64 16.40
CA VAL A 49 4.19 18.91 15.79
C VAL A 49 2.97 19.80 15.54
N PHE A 50 1.92 19.27 14.93
CA PHE A 50 0.73 20.06 14.57
C PHE A 50 -0.30 20.19 15.70
N THR A 51 -0.07 19.54 16.84
CA THR A 51 -0.85 19.78 18.07
C THR A 51 -0.15 20.81 18.96
N TYR A 52 1.17 20.71 19.15
CA TYR A 52 1.89 21.50 20.15
C TYR A 52 2.76 22.63 19.59
N VAL A 53 3.31 22.48 18.38
CA VAL A 53 4.24 23.46 17.78
C VAL A 53 3.51 24.38 16.81
N PHE A 54 2.69 23.81 15.93
CA PHE A 54 1.86 24.52 14.96
C PHE A 54 0.41 24.07 15.09
N PRO A 55 -0.33 24.57 16.10
CA PRO A 55 -1.69 24.11 16.39
C PRO A 55 -2.58 24.22 15.15
N SER A 56 -3.04 23.07 14.67
CA SER A 56 -3.97 23.01 13.55
C SER A 56 -5.37 23.42 13.99
N ASN A 57 -6.03 24.26 13.20
CA ASN A 57 -7.45 24.61 13.40
C ASN A 57 -8.41 23.52 12.86
N GLN A 58 -7.88 22.39 12.38
CA GLN A 58 -8.69 21.31 11.83
C GLN A 58 -9.44 20.56 12.95
N PRO A 59 -10.77 20.44 12.86
CA PRO A 59 -11.54 19.60 13.78
C PRO A 59 -11.04 18.15 13.74
N ASP A 60 -10.93 17.52 14.91
CA ASP A 60 -10.46 16.15 15.06
C ASP A 60 -9.15 15.88 14.28
N TYR A 61 -8.19 16.80 14.40
CA TYR A 61 -6.90 16.72 13.70
C TYR A 61 -6.23 15.33 13.79
N PRO A 62 -6.24 14.64 14.95
CA PRO A 62 -5.68 13.29 15.00
C PRO A 62 -6.34 12.29 14.06
N LEU A 63 -7.67 12.36 13.93
CA LEU A 63 -8.44 11.52 13.03
C LEU A 63 -8.11 11.81 11.57
N PHE A 64 -8.08 13.10 11.21
CA PHE A 64 -7.70 13.57 9.88
C PHE A 64 -6.28 13.12 9.50
N MET A 65 -5.33 13.22 10.43
CA MET A 65 -3.94 12.89 10.15
C MET A 65 -3.73 11.37 9.98
N VAL A 66 -4.29 10.56 10.88
CA VAL A 66 -4.13 9.10 10.84
C VAL A 66 -4.77 8.51 9.58
N THR A 67 -5.97 8.99 9.20
CA THR A 67 -6.64 8.56 7.96
C THR A 67 -5.82 8.87 6.72
N GLY A 68 -5.31 10.09 6.62
CA GLY A 68 -4.44 10.50 5.52
C GLY A 68 -3.18 9.64 5.43
N MET A 69 -2.54 9.38 6.58
CA MET A 69 -1.28 8.62 6.60
C MET A 69 -1.44 7.15 6.19
N ILE A 70 -2.54 6.50 6.58
CA ILE A 70 -2.84 5.12 6.17
C ILE A 70 -3.00 5.01 4.64
N HIS A 71 -3.64 5.98 4.00
CA HIS A 71 -3.77 5.98 2.54
C HIS A 71 -2.48 6.38 1.84
N TRP A 72 -1.77 7.38 2.37
CA TRP A 72 -0.50 7.84 1.85
C TRP A 72 0.55 6.73 1.83
N THR A 73 0.62 5.94 2.90
CA THR A 73 1.57 4.82 3.00
C THR A 73 1.30 3.75 1.96
N LEU A 74 0.03 3.37 1.75
CA LEU A 74 -0.35 2.46 0.67
C LEU A 74 0.02 3.02 -0.71
N PHE A 75 -0.31 4.29 -0.97
CA PHE A 75 0.04 4.97 -2.22
C PHE A 75 1.55 4.94 -2.49
N SER A 76 2.36 5.36 -1.52
CA SER A 76 3.81 5.44 -1.64
C SER A 76 4.43 4.06 -1.85
N GLN A 77 4.01 3.06 -1.07
CA GLN A 77 4.53 1.70 -1.19
C GLN A 77 4.19 1.07 -2.53
N VAL A 78 2.96 1.23 -3.04
CA VAL A 78 2.62 0.64 -4.34
C VAL A 78 3.30 1.38 -5.48
N THR A 79 3.37 2.70 -5.42
CA THR A 79 3.88 3.54 -6.52
C THR A 79 5.40 3.44 -6.65
N VAL A 80 6.14 3.59 -5.55
CA VAL A 80 7.61 3.60 -5.56
C VAL A 80 8.16 2.18 -5.64
N GLN A 81 7.66 1.29 -4.78
CA GLN A 81 8.24 -0.05 -4.64
C GLN A 81 7.99 -0.95 -5.86
N SER A 82 6.97 -0.67 -6.67
CA SER A 82 6.71 -1.46 -7.88
C SER A 82 7.88 -1.36 -8.87
N SER A 83 8.48 -0.17 -9.01
CA SER A 83 9.66 0.04 -9.84
C SER A 83 10.87 -0.71 -9.30
N ASP A 84 11.13 -0.63 -7.99
CA ASP A 84 12.23 -1.33 -7.35
C ASP A 84 12.11 -2.86 -7.50
N LEU A 85 10.90 -3.40 -7.32
CA LEU A 85 10.64 -4.82 -7.50
C LEU A 85 10.84 -5.27 -8.95
N LEU A 86 10.53 -4.41 -9.93
CA LEU A 86 10.76 -4.71 -11.34
C LEU A 86 12.26 -4.78 -11.65
N VAL A 87 13.05 -3.85 -11.11
CA VAL A 87 14.52 -3.84 -11.24
C VAL A 87 15.14 -5.05 -10.53
N ALA A 88 14.72 -5.33 -9.31
CA ALA A 88 15.21 -6.47 -8.52
C ALA A 88 14.90 -7.83 -9.18
N ASN A 89 13.76 -7.94 -9.87
CA ASN A 89 13.37 -9.15 -10.60
C ASN A 89 13.74 -9.12 -12.10
N SER A 90 14.53 -8.13 -12.55
CA SER A 90 14.89 -7.95 -13.97
C SER A 90 15.55 -9.19 -14.59
N GLY A 91 16.35 -9.95 -13.83
CA GLY A 91 16.98 -11.19 -14.27
C GLY A 91 15.99 -12.33 -14.59
N LEU A 92 14.83 -12.36 -13.92
CA LEU A 92 13.73 -13.30 -14.22
C LEU A 92 12.94 -12.83 -15.45
N VAL A 93 12.68 -11.53 -15.55
CA VAL A 93 11.94 -10.91 -16.65
C VAL A 93 12.67 -11.05 -17.99
N LYS A 94 14.01 -11.04 -17.98
CA LYS A 94 14.83 -11.24 -19.20
C LYS A 94 14.93 -12.71 -19.65
N LYS A 95 14.75 -13.68 -18.75
CA LYS A 95 14.91 -15.12 -19.04
C LYS A 95 13.62 -15.84 -19.43
N ILE A 96 12.47 -15.32 -19.02
CA ILE A 96 11.16 -15.93 -19.26
C ILE A 96 10.24 -14.81 -19.75
N TYR A 97 9.40 -15.06 -20.75
CA TYR A 97 8.41 -14.08 -21.22
C TYR A 97 7.44 -13.74 -20.08
N PHE A 98 7.73 -12.64 -19.38
CA PHE A 98 7.04 -12.25 -18.17
C PHE A 98 6.18 -11.00 -18.45
N PRO A 99 4.84 -11.07 -18.30
CA PRO A 99 4.01 -9.89 -18.48
C PRO A 99 4.36 -8.85 -17.43
N ARG A 100 4.78 -7.66 -17.89
CA ARG A 100 5.24 -6.56 -17.02
C ARG A 100 4.18 -6.08 -16.01
N LEU A 101 2.91 -6.35 -16.31
CA LEU A 101 1.75 -6.08 -15.44
C LEU A 101 1.74 -6.91 -14.15
N LEU A 102 2.43 -8.05 -14.11
CA LEU A 102 2.36 -8.97 -12.97
C LEU A 102 3.12 -8.48 -11.74
N VAL A 103 4.19 -7.68 -11.91
CA VAL A 103 4.96 -7.16 -10.76
C VAL A 103 4.17 -6.08 -10.01
N PRO A 104 3.60 -5.04 -10.66
CA PRO A 104 2.84 -4.00 -9.96
C PRO A 104 1.54 -4.52 -9.36
N THR A 105 0.88 -5.49 -10.01
CA THR A 105 -0.29 -6.17 -9.44
C THR A 105 0.06 -7.00 -8.20
N ALA A 106 1.15 -7.76 -8.22
CA ALA A 106 1.64 -8.50 -7.06
C ALA A 106 1.98 -7.56 -5.89
N ASN A 107 2.63 -6.43 -6.17
CA ASN A 107 2.98 -5.43 -5.18
C ASN A 107 1.73 -4.77 -4.57
N LEU A 108 0.75 -4.40 -5.41
CA LEU A 108 -0.53 -3.85 -4.95
C LEU A 108 -1.23 -4.81 -3.98
N LEU A 109 -1.38 -6.09 -4.33
CA LEU A 109 -2.04 -7.08 -3.48
C LEU A 109 -1.31 -7.30 -2.14
N THR A 110 0.02 -7.29 -2.18
CA THR A 110 0.85 -7.45 -0.97
C THR A 110 0.62 -6.28 0.00
N ASN A 111 0.74 -5.04 -0.49
CA ASN A 111 0.56 -3.86 0.36
C ASN A 111 -0.91 -3.66 0.76
N LEU A 112 -1.87 -4.06 -0.07
CA LEU A 112 -3.29 -4.04 0.29
C LEU A 112 -3.58 -4.94 1.49
N THR A 113 -2.93 -6.11 1.57
CA THR A 113 -3.08 -7.02 2.73
C THR A 113 -2.59 -6.36 4.02
N LEU A 114 -1.44 -5.67 3.96
CA LEU A 114 -0.91 -4.93 5.11
C LEU A 114 -1.79 -3.75 5.49
N TRP A 115 -2.28 -3.04 4.47
CA TRP A 115 -3.18 -1.92 4.66
C TRP A 115 -4.48 -2.35 5.33
N ILE A 116 -5.06 -3.51 4.97
CA ILE A 116 -6.25 -4.07 5.65
C ILE A 116 -5.95 -4.29 7.14
N GLY A 117 -4.78 -4.83 7.48
CA GLY A 117 -4.36 -5.00 8.87
C GLY A 117 -4.24 -3.67 9.62
N ALA A 118 -3.56 -2.69 9.02
CA ALA A 118 -3.42 -1.34 9.60
C ALA A 118 -4.76 -0.62 9.72
N PHE A 119 -5.64 -0.77 8.73
CA PHE A 119 -6.98 -0.18 8.71
C PHE A 119 -7.89 -0.81 9.77
N ALA A 120 -7.78 -2.12 10.02
CA ALA A 120 -8.48 -2.78 11.11
C ALA A 120 -8.06 -2.23 12.48
N ILE A 121 -6.77 -2.01 12.71
CA ILE A 121 -6.24 -1.37 13.94
C ILE A 121 -6.74 0.08 14.04
N TYR A 122 -6.77 0.81 12.92
CA TYR A 122 -7.34 2.15 12.90
C TYR A 122 -8.83 2.16 13.29
N LEU A 123 -9.63 1.23 12.77
CA LEU A 123 -11.06 1.13 13.11
C LEU A 123 -11.29 0.82 14.60
N THR A 124 -10.43 0.05 15.25
CA THR A 124 -10.56 -0.18 16.70
C THR A 124 -10.24 1.08 17.49
N LEU A 125 -9.24 1.85 17.09
CA LEU A 125 -8.87 3.12 17.71
C LEU A 125 -9.88 4.25 17.41
N PHE A 126 -10.56 4.18 16.26
CA PHE A 126 -11.54 5.15 15.77
C PHE A 126 -12.64 5.45 16.79
N ALA A 127 -13.24 4.39 17.34
CA ALA A 127 -14.35 4.49 18.27
C ALA A 127 -13.90 4.71 19.73
N MET A 128 -12.72 4.17 20.11
CA MET A 128 -12.28 4.18 21.51
C MET A 128 -11.52 5.45 21.91
N VAL A 129 -10.65 5.96 21.04
CA VAL A 129 -9.67 7.01 21.40
C VAL A 129 -9.86 8.28 20.58
N LEU A 130 -10.28 8.14 19.32
CA LEU A 130 -10.33 9.24 18.36
C LEU A 130 -11.68 9.95 18.29
N GLY A 131 -12.73 9.43 18.96
CA GLY A 131 -14.05 10.09 19.05
C GLY A 131 -14.81 10.17 17.71
N GLY A 132 -14.48 9.29 16.76
CA GLY A 132 -15.07 9.33 15.43
C GLY A 132 -16.55 8.95 15.41
N HIS A 133 -17.37 9.75 14.71
CA HIS A 133 -18.79 9.46 14.51
C HIS A 133 -19.02 8.82 13.14
N PHE A 134 -19.89 7.81 13.10
CA PHE A 134 -20.28 7.21 11.82
C PHE A 134 -21.31 8.10 11.12
N ALA A 135 -20.94 8.63 9.96
CA ALA A 135 -21.78 9.43 9.08
C ALA A 135 -22.20 8.58 7.87
N VAL A 136 -23.43 8.77 7.38
CA VAL A 136 -23.99 8.04 6.22
C VAL A 136 -23.09 8.15 4.98
N ILE A 137 -22.37 9.26 4.82
CA ILE A 137 -21.41 9.47 3.72
C ILE A 137 -20.30 8.40 3.67
N GLN A 138 -19.98 7.77 4.80
CA GLN A 138 -18.93 6.74 4.88
C GLN A 138 -19.36 5.43 4.19
N LEU A 139 -20.64 5.23 3.87
CA LEU A 139 -21.08 4.12 3.02
C LEU A 139 -20.52 4.22 1.59
N LEU A 140 -20.12 5.42 1.14
CA LEU A 140 -19.43 5.62 -0.15
C LEU A 140 -17.93 5.30 -0.09
N TYR A 141 -17.39 5.02 1.11
CA TYR A 141 -15.97 4.74 1.29
C TYR A 141 -15.44 3.57 0.43
N PRO A 142 -16.15 2.43 0.28
CA PRO A 142 -15.70 1.35 -0.60
C PRO A 142 -15.56 1.78 -2.07
N LEU A 143 -16.44 2.67 -2.55
CA LEU A 143 -16.37 3.22 -3.89
C LEU A 143 -15.15 4.14 -4.05
N TYR A 144 -14.90 5.01 -3.07
CA TYR A 144 -13.70 5.85 -3.03
C TYR A 144 -12.42 4.99 -3.02
N LEU A 145 -12.39 3.94 -2.19
CA LEU A 145 -11.26 3.03 -2.11
C LEU A 145 -11.01 2.32 -3.45
N ALA A 146 -12.06 1.86 -4.13
CA ALA A 146 -11.93 1.24 -5.43
C ALA A 146 -11.32 2.19 -6.48
N LEU A 147 -11.81 3.44 -6.54
CA LEU A 147 -11.26 4.46 -7.44
C LEU A 147 -9.80 4.77 -7.10
N PHE A 148 -9.49 4.94 -5.81
CA PHE A 148 -8.14 5.16 -5.33
C PHE A 148 -7.19 4.04 -5.76
N LEU A 149 -7.57 2.77 -5.57
CA LEU A 149 -6.76 1.61 -5.95
C LEU A 149 -6.50 1.57 -7.46
N VAL A 150 -7.49 1.90 -8.28
CA VAL A 150 -7.33 1.98 -9.75
C VAL A 150 -6.31 3.06 -10.12
N VAL A 151 -6.38 4.24 -9.49
CA VAL A 151 -5.44 5.33 -9.74
C VAL A 151 -4.02 4.94 -9.31
N VAL A 152 -3.85 4.39 -8.11
CA VAL A 152 -2.55 3.95 -7.59
C VAL A 152 -1.94 2.88 -8.50
N TRP A 153 -2.76 1.92 -8.93
CA TRP A 153 -2.32 0.87 -9.85
C TRP A 153 -1.89 1.45 -11.20
N GLY A 154 -2.71 2.31 -11.80
CA GLY A 154 -2.39 2.99 -13.06
C GLY A 154 -1.10 3.80 -12.98
N LEU A 155 -0.89 4.52 -11.88
CA LEU A 155 0.32 5.32 -11.65
C LEU A 155 1.56 4.42 -11.51
N SER A 156 1.45 3.31 -10.77
CA SER A 156 2.54 2.34 -10.64
C SER A 156 2.94 1.73 -11.99
N LEU A 157 1.97 1.44 -12.85
CA LEU A 157 2.24 0.94 -14.20
C LEU A 157 2.99 1.99 -15.03
N PHE A 158 2.53 3.24 -14.98
CA PHE A 158 3.17 4.34 -15.68
C PHE A 158 4.63 4.52 -15.25
N LEU A 159 4.90 4.53 -13.93
CA LEU A 159 6.27 4.64 -13.43
C LEU A 159 7.12 3.43 -13.81
N CYS A 160 6.60 2.21 -13.71
CA CYS A 160 7.31 1.02 -14.16
C CYS A 160 7.74 1.09 -15.63
N THR A 161 6.95 1.74 -16.50
CA THR A 161 7.36 1.94 -17.91
C THR A 161 8.51 2.92 -18.07
N LEU A 162 8.58 3.96 -17.23
CA LEU A 162 9.67 4.95 -17.26
C LEU A 162 10.99 4.39 -16.71
N PHE A 163 10.92 3.54 -15.69
CA PHE A 163 12.12 2.96 -15.05
C PHE A 163 12.75 1.80 -15.83
N VAL A 164 12.06 1.23 -16.83
CA VAL A 164 12.66 0.24 -17.74
C VAL A 164 13.52 0.98 -18.75
N HIS A 165 14.76 1.29 -18.37
CA HIS A 165 15.82 1.55 -19.32
C HIS A 165 16.27 0.21 -19.93
N PHE A 166 16.29 0.17 -21.26
CA PHE A 166 16.79 -0.93 -22.08
C PHE A 166 18.28 -1.16 -21.86
#